data_AF-A0A7S2RRU6-F1
#
_entry.id   AF-A0A7S2RRU6-F1
#
_cell.length_a   1.000
_cell.length_b   1.000
_cell.length_c   1.000
_cell.angle_alpha   90.00
_cell.angle_beta   90.00
_cell.angle_gamma   90.00
#
_symmetry.space_group_name_H-M   'P 1'
#
loop_
_entity.id
_entity.type
_entity.pdbx_description
1 polymer ?
#
loop_
_entity_poly.entity_id
_entity_poly.type
_entity_poly.pdbx_seq_one_letter_code
_entity_poly.pdbx_strand_id
1 'polypeptide(L)'
;MVCAPSEHDFGLVHTDSKAQITIFVSNPTEVAATWKIVHVPVVPPKISVIAAETEELPILPEDDQDVFAFSEYSGRQQGPALPLTSAAACLPMDENRMEDAVFAQSITKVTWNAEFELAQHLRKRNTENPKSPRPLVVTFRPKRNVAYQCRYRFEVEHGEGFDVVLSGMGTYEEGTKPNPPPRVGPRMYDGF
;
A
#
# COMPACT_ATOMS: atom_id res chain seq x y z
N MET A 1 2.40 13.86 8.02
CA MET A 1 1.60 12.61 7.87
C MET A 1 2.53 11.46 7.52
N VAL A 2 2.13 10.22 7.74
CA VAL A 2 2.96 9.04 7.45
C VAL A 2 2.14 7.90 6.84
N CYS A 3 2.80 7.06 6.03
CA CYS A 3 2.29 5.79 5.52
C CYS A 3 3.33 4.70 5.81
N ALA A 4 2.88 3.54 6.29
CA ALA A 4 3.76 2.40 6.52
C ALA A 4 3.07 1.11 6.02
N PRO A 5 3.75 0.30 5.19
CA PRO A 5 5.05 0.57 4.55
C PRO A 5 4.99 1.72 3.53
N SER A 6 6.15 2.21 3.10
CA SER A 6 6.29 3.24 2.04
C SER A 6 6.44 2.67 0.64
N GLU A 7 6.55 1.34 0.53
CA GLU A 7 6.69 0.62 -0.73
C GLU A 7 5.68 -0.52 -0.77
N HIS A 8 5.04 -0.69 -1.92
CA HIS A 8 4.07 -1.76 -2.14
C HIS A 8 4.26 -2.39 -3.52
N ASP A 9 4.43 -3.72 -3.52
CA ASP A 9 4.54 -4.53 -4.73
C ASP A 9 3.25 -5.34 -4.96
N PHE A 10 2.68 -5.22 -6.16
CA PHE A 10 1.51 -5.97 -6.61
C PHE A 10 1.86 -7.35 -7.19
N GLY A 11 3.15 -7.62 -7.44
CA GLY A 11 3.62 -8.85 -8.05
C GLY A 11 3.23 -8.99 -9.51
N LEU A 12 3.02 -10.23 -9.96
CA LEU A 12 2.55 -10.52 -11.31
C LEU A 12 1.02 -10.42 -11.39
N VAL A 13 0.55 -9.56 -12.28
CA VAL A 13 -0.88 -9.34 -12.52
C VAL A 13 -1.17 -9.48 -14.01
N HIS A 14 -2.17 -10.27 -14.35
CA HIS A 14 -2.60 -10.42 -15.73
C HIS A 14 -3.09 -9.07 -16.29
N THR A 15 -2.73 -8.76 -17.55
CA THR A 15 -3.07 -7.46 -18.20
C THR A 15 -4.57 -7.17 -18.28
N ASP A 16 -5.41 -8.19 -18.46
CA ASP A 16 -6.88 -8.04 -18.41
C ASP A 16 -7.48 -8.05 -16.98
N SER A 17 -6.64 -8.23 -15.96
CA SER A 17 -7.07 -8.27 -14.55
C SER A 17 -6.63 -7.02 -13.80
N LYS A 18 -7.15 -6.86 -12.59
CA LYS A 18 -6.75 -5.80 -11.66
C LYS A 18 -6.41 -6.39 -10.30
N ALA A 19 -5.42 -5.78 -9.65
CA ALA A 19 -5.07 -6.09 -8.27
C ALA A 19 -5.33 -4.87 -7.39
N GLN A 20 -5.68 -5.10 -6.12
CA GLN A 20 -5.98 -4.05 -5.17
C GLN A 20 -5.27 -4.28 -3.85
N ILE A 21 -4.70 -3.21 -3.31
CA ILE A 21 -4.14 -3.18 -1.95
C ILE A 21 -4.77 -2.02 -1.18
N THR A 22 -4.77 -2.12 0.14
CA THR A 22 -5.16 -1.01 1.02
C THR A 22 -3.92 -0.50 1.73
N ILE A 23 -3.61 0.78 1.56
CA ILE A 23 -2.56 1.47 2.29
C ILE A 23 -3.20 2.33 3.39
N PHE A 24 -2.51 2.51 4.50
CA PHE A 24 -3.02 3.29 5.63
C PHE A 24 -2.18 4.54 5.84
N VAL A 25 -2.85 5.68 5.79
CA VAL A 25 -2.22 6.98 6.04
C VAL A 25 -2.67 7.51 7.39
N SER A 26 -1.71 7.88 8.24
CA SER A 26 -1.98 8.39 9.58
C SER A 26 -1.36 9.77 9.78
N ASN A 27 -1.97 10.54 10.68
CA ASN A 27 -1.47 11.85 11.06
C ASN A 27 -0.99 11.82 12.52
N PRO A 28 0.32 11.73 12.78
CA PRO A 28 0.84 11.68 14.14
C PRO A 28 0.79 13.02 14.88
N THR A 29 0.54 14.14 14.18
CA THR A 29 0.55 15.48 14.76
C THR A 29 -0.79 15.83 15.39
N GLU A 30 -0.82 16.78 16.34
CA GLU A 30 -2.07 17.24 16.96
C GLU A 30 -2.95 18.10 16.03
N VAL A 31 -2.34 18.67 14.99
CA VAL A 31 -3.03 19.53 14.02
C VAL A 31 -3.54 18.70 12.85
N ALA A 32 -4.73 19.03 12.35
CA ALA A 32 -5.30 18.41 11.15
C ALA A 32 -4.40 18.66 9.93
N ALA A 33 -4.08 17.62 9.18
CA ALA A 33 -3.24 17.70 8.01
C ALA A 33 -4.09 17.55 6.73
N THR A 34 -4.01 18.53 5.84
CA THR A 34 -4.55 18.45 4.47
C THR A 34 -3.47 17.86 3.58
N TRP A 35 -3.84 16.92 2.71
CA TRP A 35 -2.90 16.25 1.84
C TRP A 35 -3.45 16.08 0.43
N LYS A 36 -2.54 15.97 -0.54
CA LYS A 36 -2.82 15.63 -1.94
C LYS A 36 -1.74 14.71 -2.50
N ILE A 37 -2.10 13.86 -3.45
CA ILE A 37 -1.21 12.89 -4.11
C ILE A 37 -0.82 13.44 -5.46
N VAL A 38 0.48 13.45 -5.74
CA VAL A 38 1.06 13.89 -7.02
C VAL A 38 2.01 12.80 -7.53
N HIS A 39 1.91 12.47 -8.81
CA HIS A 39 2.88 11.58 -9.46
C HIS A 39 4.23 12.30 -9.62
N VAL A 40 5.31 11.61 -9.28
CA VAL A 40 6.68 12.11 -9.44
C VAL A 40 7.35 11.36 -10.57
N PRO A 41 7.51 11.97 -11.76
CA PRO A 41 8.05 11.29 -12.91
C PRO A 41 9.51 10.86 -12.69
N VAL A 42 9.83 9.66 -13.14
CA VAL A 42 11.18 9.12 -13.14
C VAL A 42 12.00 9.85 -14.21
N VAL A 43 13.06 10.52 -13.77
CA VAL A 43 14.04 11.10 -14.71
C VAL A 43 14.99 9.98 -15.13
N PRO A 44 15.04 9.63 -16.43
CA PRO A 44 15.93 8.58 -16.89
C PRO A 44 17.39 8.94 -16.61
N PRO A 45 18.22 7.97 -16.18
CA PRO A 45 19.62 8.24 -15.89
C PRO A 45 20.34 8.71 -17.16
N LYS A 46 21.23 9.70 -17.01
CA LYS A 46 22.09 10.14 -18.10
C LYS A 46 23.14 9.06 -18.37
N ILE A 47 22.93 8.26 -19.41
CA ILE A 47 23.89 7.24 -19.84
C ILE A 47 25.06 7.94 -20.55
N SER A 48 26.28 7.67 -20.10
CA SER A 48 27.48 8.15 -20.80
C SER A 48 27.65 7.42 -22.13
N VAL A 49 28.13 8.12 -23.17
CA VAL A 49 28.32 7.55 -24.53
C VAL A 49 29.18 6.28 -24.51
N ILE A 50 30.16 6.20 -23.60
CA ILE A 50 31.08 5.06 -23.44
C ILE A 50 30.36 3.83 -22.84
N ALA A 51 29.41 4.03 -21.93
CA ALA A 51 28.65 2.95 -21.32
C ALA A 51 27.60 2.35 -22.28
N ALA A 52 27.05 3.16 -23.20
CA ALA A 52 26.07 2.70 -24.18
C ALA A 52 26.64 1.72 -25.22
N GLU A 53 27.96 1.75 -25.45
CA GLU A 53 28.63 0.87 -26.43
C GLU A 53 29.16 -0.43 -25.82
N THR A 54 29.34 -0.49 -24.49
CA THR A 54 30.06 -1.58 -23.81
C THR A 54 29.15 -2.53 -23.04
N GLU A 55 27.98 -2.07 -22.57
CA GLU A 55 27.11 -2.82 -21.66
C GLU A 55 25.67 -2.91 -22.21
N GLU A 56 25.04 -4.08 -22.10
CA GLU A 56 23.60 -4.20 -22.33
C GLU A 56 22.86 -3.36 -21.28
N LEU A 57 22.11 -2.36 -21.74
CA LEU A 57 21.40 -1.46 -20.83
C LEU A 57 20.38 -2.24 -19.98
N PRO A 58 20.34 -2.02 -18.65
CA PRO A 58 19.35 -2.67 -17.81
C PRO A 58 17.94 -2.25 -18.24
N ILE A 59 17.03 -3.21 -18.35
CA ILE A 59 15.61 -2.94 -18.60
C ILE A 59 15.05 -2.23 -17.37
N LEU A 60 14.83 -0.92 -17.48
CA LEU A 60 14.23 -0.12 -16.42
C LEU A 60 12.72 -0.36 -16.37
N PRO A 61 12.12 -0.36 -15.16
CA PRO A 61 10.66 -0.37 -15.04
C PRO A 61 10.02 0.83 -15.73
N GLU A 62 8.84 0.62 -16.30
CA GLU A 62 8.05 1.66 -16.93
C GLU A 62 7.34 2.52 -15.88
N ASP A 63 7.48 3.84 -16.01
CA ASP A 63 6.77 4.83 -15.20
C ASP A 63 5.54 5.32 -15.95
N ASP A 64 4.42 4.62 -15.76
CA ASP A 64 3.10 4.99 -16.31
C ASP A 64 2.14 5.25 -15.16
N GLN A 65 1.74 6.50 -14.95
CA GLN A 65 0.85 6.87 -13.85
C GLN A 65 -0.56 6.28 -13.97
N ASP A 66 -1.02 5.92 -15.18
CA ASP A 66 -2.40 5.49 -15.42
C ASP A 66 -2.65 4.04 -15.00
N VAL A 67 -1.58 3.25 -14.82
CA VAL A 67 -1.70 1.84 -14.39
C VAL A 67 -2.03 1.74 -12.90
N PHE A 68 -1.77 2.78 -12.11
CA PHE A 68 -2.13 2.84 -10.70
C PHE A 68 -3.20 3.90 -10.44
N ALA A 69 -4.29 3.50 -9.79
CA ALA A 69 -5.38 4.41 -9.43
C ALA A 69 -5.62 4.41 -7.92
N PHE A 70 -5.56 5.58 -7.30
CA PHE A 70 -5.93 5.78 -5.90
C PHE A 70 -7.44 5.99 -5.77
N SER A 71 -8.01 5.52 -4.67
CA SER A 71 -9.41 5.71 -4.35
C SER A 71 -9.75 7.15 -3.92
N GLU A 72 -8.76 7.92 -3.49
CA GLU A 72 -8.81 9.34 -3.16
C GLU A 72 -7.44 9.98 -3.49
N TYR A 73 -7.42 11.13 -4.15
CA TYR A 73 -6.20 11.87 -4.48
C TYR A 73 -5.93 13.05 -3.53
N SER A 74 -6.89 13.41 -2.69
CA SER A 74 -6.71 14.43 -1.67
C SER A 74 -7.62 14.15 -0.49
N GLY A 75 -7.28 14.74 0.65
CA GLY A 75 -8.09 14.57 1.84
C GLY A 75 -7.58 15.38 3.02
N ARG A 76 -8.31 15.27 4.13
CA ARG A 76 -7.94 15.88 5.40
C ARG A 76 -7.95 14.79 6.47
N GLN A 77 -6.85 14.68 7.20
CA GLN A 77 -6.67 13.69 8.26
C GLN A 77 -6.49 14.38 9.62
N GLN A 78 -7.39 14.09 10.56
CA GLN A 78 -7.28 14.59 11.92
C GLN A 78 -6.19 13.84 12.67
N GLY A 79 -5.55 14.54 13.61
CA GLY A 79 -4.58 13.94 14.49
C GLY A 79 -4.80 14.32 15.96
N PRO A 80 -4.01 13.75 16.89
CA PRO A 80 -3.11 12.63 16.64
C PRO A 80 -3.93 11.39 16.30
N ALA A 81 -3.56 10.72 15.21
CA ALA A 81 -4.18 9.49 14.83
C ALA A 81 -3.75 8.40 15.81
N LEU A 82 -4.69 7.56 16.26
CA LEU A 82 -4.38 6.39 17.07
C LEU A 82 -3.32 5.55 16.34
N PRO A 83 -2.39 4.92 17.08
CA PRO A 83 -1.26 4.21 16.48
C PRO A 83 -1.74 3.21 15.41
N LEU A 84 -0.90 3.02 14.39
CA LEU A 84 -1.13 2.12 13.25
C LEU A 84 -1.45 0.67 13.66
N THR A 85 -1.23 0.31 14.93
CA THR A 85 -1.74 -0.89 15.58
C THR A 85 -3.26 -1.06 15.39
N SER A 86 -4.03 0.04 15.42
CA SER A 86 -5.48 0.01 15.15
C SER A 86 -5.86 -0.16 13.67
N ALA A 87 -4.91 -0.03 12.74
CA ALA A 87 -5.11 -0.10 11.30
C ALA A 87 -4.69 -1.44 10.71
N ALA A 88 -5.27 -2.56 11.17
CA ALA A 88 -4.99 -3.91 10.64
C ALA A 88 -3.50 -4.31 10.55
N ALA A 89 -2.58 -3.51 11.09
CA ALA A 89 -1.15 -3.72 11.19
C ALA A 89 -0.74 -4.13 12.61
N CYS A 90 -1.72 -4.31 13.52
CA CYS A 90 -1.52 -5.13 14.70
C CYS A 90 -1.36 -6.59 14.29
N LEU A 91 -0.34 -7.22 14.87
CA LEU A 91 -0.33 -8.67 15.01
C LEU A 91 -1.66 -9.12 15.60
N PRO A 92 -2.26 -10.22 15.11
CA PRO A 92 -3.44 -10.78 15.73
C PRO A 92 -3.17 -10.95 17.23
N MET A 93 -4.05 -10.44 18.10
CA MET A 93 -3.93 -10.65 19.54
C MET A 93 -3.84 -12.15 19.80
N ASP A 94 -2.72 -12.61 20.35
CA ASP A 94 -2.54 -14.02 20.68
C ASP A 94 -3.23 -14.32 22.01
N GLU A 95 -4.55 -14.54 21.96
CA GLU A 95 -5.31 -15.07 23.10
C GLU A 95 -4.95 -16.53 23.41
N ASN A 96 -4.13 -17.21 22.58
CA ASN A 96 -3.74 -18.61 22.81
C ASN A 96 -2.65 -18.78 23.89
N ARG A 97 -2.26 -17.69 24.57
CA ARG A 97 -1.25 -17.71 25.63
C ARG A 97 -1.81 -17.54 27.04
N MET A 98 -3.13 -17.54 27.19
CA MET A 98 -3.78 -17.64 28.50
C MET A 98 -4.06 -19.11 28.82
N GLU A 99 -3.87 -19.51 30.09
CA GLU A 99 -3.95 -20.93 30.51
C GLU A 99 -5.32 -21.58 30.24
N ASP A 100 -6.39 -20.79 30.12
CA ASP A 100 -7.77 -21.24 29.83
C ASP A 100 -8.34 -20.63 28.53
N ALA A 101 -7.68 -20.80 27.39
CA ALA A 101 -8.24 -20.37 26.10
C ALA A 101 -9.41 -21.28 25.64
N VAL A 102 -10.65 -20.77 25.76
CA VAL A 102 -11.92 -21.49 25.52
C VAL A 102 -12.35 -21.50 24.04
N PHE A 103 -11.72 -20.74 23.14
CA PHE A 103 -12.18 -20.61 21.76
C PHE A 103 -11.26 -21.29 20.75
N ALA A 104 -11.72 -22.41 20.19
CA ALA A 104 -11.15 -23.03 18.99
C ALA A 104 -11.54 -22.23 17.74
N GLN A 105 -11.08 -20.99 17.61
CA GLN A 105 -11.23 -20.23 16.37
C GLN A 105 -9.93 -19.53 16.00
N SER A 106 -9.47 -19.79 14.79
CA SER A 106 -8.35 -19.07 14.20
C SER A 106 -8.71 -17.60 14.08
N ILE A 107 -7.84 -16.73 14.61
CA ILE A 107 -8.00 -15.26 14.58
C ILE A 107 -8.19 -14.70 13.15
N THR A 108 -7.92 -15.52 12.12
CA THR A 108 -8.11 -15.20 10.71
C THR A 108 -9.43 -15.66 10.11
N LYS A 109 -10.35 -16.28 10.87
CA LYS A 109 -11.69 -16.58 10.35
C LYS A 109 -12.53 -15.31 10.38
N VAL A 110 -12.49 -14.62 9.26
CA VAL A 110 -13.33 -13.48 8.93
C VAL A 110 -14.81 -13.86 9.09
N THR A 111 -15.47 -13.40 10.15
CA THR A 111 -16.93 -13.46 10.33
C THR A 111 -17.55 -12.13 9.91
N TRP A 112 -17.53 -11.81 8.61
CA TRP A 112 -18.36 -10.70 8.09
C TRP A 112 -19.72 -11.23 7.65
N ASN A 113 -20.78 -10.52 8.04
CA ASN A 113 -22.04 -10.50 7.29
C ASN A 113 -21.73 -9.90 5.90
N ALA A 114 -22.11 -10.61 4.84
CA ALA A 114 -21.66 -10.45 3.46
C ALA A 114 -22.08 -9.14 2.73
N GLU A 115 -22.35 -8.05 3.45
CA GLU A 115 -22.95 -6.84 2.88
C GLU A 115 -21.93 -5.76 2.45
N PHE A 116 -20.69 -5.76 2.96
CA PHE A 116 -19.72 -4.68 2.69
C PHE A 116 -18.28 -5.16 2.42
N GLU A 117 -17.59 -4.52 1.46
CA GLU A 117 -16.15 -4.73 1.21
C GLU A 117 -15.30 -4.13 2.35
N LEU A 118 -14.17 -4.77 2.70
CA LEU A 118 -13.29 -4.35 3.81
C LEU A 118 -12.92 -2.86 3.77
N ALA A 119 -12.60 -2.34 2.58
CA ALA A 119 -12.26 -0.93 2.39
C ALA A 119 -13.42 0.01 2.73
N GLN A 120 -14.66 -0.36 2.40
CA GLN A 120 -15.85 0.42 2.72
C GLN A 120 -16.11 0.44 4.23
N HIS A 121 -15.92 -0.69 4.90
CA HIS A 121 -16.03 -0.78 6.36
C HIS A 121 -14.99 0.10 7.07
N LEU A 122 -13.72 0.00 6.66
CA LEU A 122 -12.64 0.80 7.23
C LEU A 122 -12.84 2.30 6.97
N ARG A 123 -13.33 2.68 5.80
CA ARG A 123 -13.70 4.07 5.49
C ARG A 123 -14.81 4.58 6.39
N LYS A 124 -15.87 3.80 6.57
CA LYS A 124 -16.98 4.16 7.48
C LYS A 124 -16.48 4.39 8.91
N ARG A 125 -15.63 3.48 9.42
CA ARG A 125 -14.96 3.67 10.72
C ARG A 125 -14.09 4.91 10.76
N ASN A 126 -13.41 5.26 9.67
CA ASN A 126 -12.62 6.49 9.59
C ASN A 126 -13.47 7.76 9.63
N THR A 127 -14.62 7.75 8.98
CA THR A 127 -15.59 8.84 9.05
C THR A 127 -16.16 8.99 10.47
N GLU A 128 -16.47 7.88 11.14
CA GLU A 128 -17.00 7.87 12.51
C GLU A 128 -15.94 8.22 13.56
N ASN A 129 -14.68 7.83 13.33
CA ASN A 129 -13.53 8.18 14.15
C ASN A 129 -12.43 8.82 13.27
N PRO A 130 -12.44 10.16 13.13
CA PRO A 130 -11.49 10.91 12.31
C PRO A 130 -10.03 10.75 12.73
N LYS A 131 -9.77 10.25 13.96
CA LYS A 131 -8.43 9.95 14.48
C LYS A 131 -7.98 8.52 14.17
N SER A 132 -8.78 7.69 13.50
CA SER A 132 -8.29 6.40 13.01
C SER A 132 -7.44 6.60 11.74
N PRO A 133 -6.50 5.69 11.43
CA PRO A 133 -5.76 5.75 10.18
C PRO A 133 -6.69 5.62 8.97
N ARG A 134 -6.37 6.37 7.91
CA ARG A 134 -7.21 6.49 6.73
C ARG A 134 -6.86 5.41 5.70
N PRO A 135 -7.81 4.53 5.33
CA PRO A 135 -7.57 3.54 4.29
C PRO A 135 -7.66 4.19 2.90
N LEU A 136 -6.61 4.00 2.09
CA LEU A 136 -6.62 4.34 0.67
C LEU A 136 -6.47 3.05 -0.12
N VAL A 137 -7.42 2.80 -1.03
CA VAL A 137 -7.34 1.65 -1.93
C VAL A 137 -6.56 2.06 -3.16
N VAL A 138 -5.54 1.27 -3.48
CA VAL A 138 -4.73 1.44 -4.68
C VAL A 138 -5.06 0.27 -5.62
N THR A 139 -5.43 0.59 -6.85
CA THR A 139 -5.73 -0.40 -7.89
C THR A 139 -4.65 -0.39 -8.96
N PHE A 140 -4.04 -1.54 -9.21
CA PHE A 140 -3.08 -1.76 -10.30
C PHE A 140 -3.75 -2.45 -11.48
N ARG A 141 -3.55 -1.91 -12.69
CA ARG A 141 -4.07 -2.39 -13.97
C ARG A 141 -2.96 -2.34 -15.03
N PRO A 142 -2.12 -3.38 -15.15
CA PRO A 142 -1.02 -3.37 -16.13
C PRO A 142 -1.56 -3.38 -17.55
N LYS A 143 -1.01 -2.53 -18.43
CA LYS A 143 -1.41 -2.45 -19.85
C LYS A 143 -0.65 -3.45 -20.75
N ARG A 144 0.55 -3.84 -20.33
CA ARG A 144 1.53 -4.64 -21.09
C ARG A 144 2.33 -5.56 -20.15
N ASN A 145 2.91 -6.64 -20.71
CA ASN A 145 3.81 -7.55 -20.00
C ASN A 145 5.20 -6.92 -19.80
N VAL A 146 5.28 -5.96 -18.88
CA VAL A 146 6.51 -5.25 -18.45
C VAL A 146 6.45 -5.00 -16.95
N ALA A 147 7.61 -4.69 -16.35
CA ALA A 147 7.67 -4.18 -14.99
C ALA A 147 7.26 -2.70 -14.96
N TYR A 148 6.42 -2.31 -13.99
CA TYR A 148 6.01 -0.95 -13.73
C TYR A 148 6.53 -0.52 -12.36
N GLN A 149 6.97 0.74 -12.26
CA GLN A 149 7.33 1.34 -10.98
C GLN A 149 7.04 2.84 -11.02
N CYS A 150 6.11 3.28 -10.18
CA CYS A 150 5.71 4.68 -10.09
C CYS A 150 5.91 5.21 -8.68
N ARG A 151 6.40 6.44 -8.56
CA ARG A 151 6.55 7.13 -7.28
C ARG A 151 5.47 8.20 -7.14
N TYR A 152 4.78 8.19 -6.01
CA TYR A 152 3.74 9.15 -5.68
C TYR A 152 4.14 9.92 -4.43
N ARG A 153 4.09 11.25 -4.51
CA ARG A 153 4.35 12.14 -3.38
C ARG A 153 3.05 12.60 -2.75
N PHE A 154 2.92 12.35 -1.46
CA PHE A 154 1.89 12.94 -0.61
C PHE A 154 2.38 14.30 -0.17
N GLU A 155 1.87 15.36 -0.80
CA GLU A 155 2.11 16.73 -0.37
C GLU A 155 1.19 17.05 0.80
N VAL A 156 1.76 17.49 1.92
CA VAL A 156 1.03 17.87 3.14
C VAL A 156 1.10 19.38 3.30
N GLU A 157 -0.05 20.05 3.41
CA GLU A 157 -0.08 21.49 3.65
C GLU A 157 0.57 21.84 4.99
N HIS A 158 1.48 22.81 4.98
CA HIS A 158 2.21 23.29 6.16
C HIS A 158 2.98 22.19 6.92
N GLY A 159 3.30 21.08 6.26
CA GLY A 159 4.03 19.96 6.85
C GLY A 159 4.98 19.29 5.85
N GLU A 160 5.68 18.28 6.34
CA GLU A 160 6.54 17.45 5.49
C GLU A 160 5.69 16.42 4.75
N GLY A 161 5.90 16.35 3.43
CA GLY A 161 5.33 15.32 2.58
C GLY A 161 6.16 14.03 2.62
N PHE A 162 5.60 12.94 2.11
CA PHE A 162 6.29 11.66 2.03
C PHE A 162 6.01 10.99 0.69
N ASP A 163 6.89 10.09 0.29
CA ASP A 163 6.78 9.36 -0.97
C ASP A 163 6.30 7.93 -0.70
N VAL A 164 5.47 7.42 -1.61
CA VAL A 164 5.07 6.02 -1.70
C VAL A 164 5.48 5.48 -3.07
N VAL A 165 6.13 4.33 -3.08
CA VAL A 165 6.53 3.63 -4.30
C VAL A 165 5.58 2.46 -4.54
N LEU A 166 5.02 2.40 -5.74
CA LEU A 166 4.18 1.31 -6.19
C LEU A 166 4.90 0.57 -7.31
N SER A 167 4.99 -0.76 -7.20
CA SER A 167 5.62 -1.62 -8.19
C SER A 167 4.72 -2.81 -8.55
N GLY A 168 4.91 -3.36 -9.74
CA GLY A 168 4.17 -4.54 -10.18
C GLY A 168 4.56 -4.92 -11.60
N MET A 169 4.25 -6.15 -12.01
CA MET A 169 4.56 -6.66 -13.34
C MET A 169 3.28 -7.12 -14.03
N GLY A 170 3.09 -6.66 -15.27
CA GLY A 170 2.04 -7.21 -16.13
C GLY A 170 2.44 -8.57 -16.67
N THR A 171 1.48 -9.46 -16.95
CA THR A 171 1.72 -10.72 -17.67
C THR A 171 0.56 -11.07 -18.59
N TYR A 172 0.83 -11.91 -19.60
CA TYR A 172 -0.17 -12.53 -20.47
C TYR A 172 -0.50 -13.97 -20.06
N GLU A 173 0.15 -14.50 -19.01
CA GLU A 173 -0.08 -15.87 -18.57
C GLU A 173 -1.40 -16.02 -17.82
N GLU A 174 -2.32 -16.80 -18.39
CA GLU A 174 -3.58 -17.17 -17.76
C GLU A 174 -3.31 -18.03 -16.50
N GLY A 175 -3.92 -17.68 -15.36
CA GLY A 175 -3.76 -18.41 -14.09
C GLY A 175 -2.75 -17.82 -13.12
N THR A 176 -2.06 -16.73 -13.49
CA THR A 176 -1.31 -15.94 -12.51
C THR A 176 -2.25 -15.32 -11.48
N LYS A 177 -2.00 -15.61 -10.21
CA LYS A 177 -2.65 -14.91 -9.10
C LYS A 177 -1.77 -13.70 -8.76
N PRO A 178 -2.36 -12.50 -8.57
CA PRO A 178 -1.66 -11.37 -7.99
C PRO A 178 -0.91 -11.82 -6.74
N ASN A 179 0.20 -11.17 -6.41
CA ASN A 179 0.81 -11.40 -5.11
C ASN A 179 -0.29 -11.25 -4.05
N PRO A 180 -0.41 -12.22 -3.11
CA PRO A 180 -1.31 -12.00 -1.99
C PRO A 180 -0.92 -10.66 -1.37
N PRO A 181 -1.88 -9.81 -0.98
CA PRO A 181 -1.58 -8.51 -0.39
C PRO A 181 -0.51 -8.71 0.68
N PRO A 182 0.47 -7.80 0.79
CA PRO A 182 1.63 -7.99 1.66
C PRO A 182 1.15 -8.49 3.02
N ARG A 183 1.52 -9.72 3.36
CA ARG A 183 1.24 -10.25 4.69
C ARG A 183 2.07 -9.41 5.63
N VAL A 184 1.42 -8.50 6.36
CA VAL A 184 2.02 -7.87 7.54
C VAL A 184 2.11 -8.97 8.60
N GLY A 185 3.12 -9.83 8.45
CA GLY A 185 3.53 -10.79 9.47
C GLY A 185 4.58 -10.13 10.38
N PRO A 186 4.68 -10.56 11.64
CA PRO A 186 5.79 -10.13 12.49
C PRO A 186 7.08 -10.62 11.83
N ARG A 187 7.99 -9.70 11.47
CA ARG A 187 9.40 -10.08 11.36
C ARG A 187 9.90 -10.30 12.78
N MET A 188 10.14 -11.56 13.12
CA MET A 188 11.02 -11.93 14.22
C MET A 188 12.37 -11.26 13.98
N TYR A 189 12.90 -10.59 14.99
CA TYR A 189 14.33 -10.34 15.06
C TYR A 189 15.01 -11.69 15.25
N ASP A 190 15.88 -12.07 14.31
CA ASP A 190 16.85 -13.12 14.55
C ASP A 190 17.99 -12.57 15.42
N GLY A 191 18.25 -13.24 16.53
CA GLY A 191 19.50 -13.17 17.31
C GLY A 191 19.45 -12.31 18.57
N PHE A 192 19.36 -12.95 19.75
CA PHE A 192 20.47 -13.35 20.63
C PHE A 192 19.93 -14.18 21.80
#